data_AF-A0A238X1N4-F1
#
_entry.id   AF-A0A238X1N4-F1
#
_cell.length_a   1.000
_cell.length_b   1.000
_cell.length_c   1.000
_cell.angle_alpha   90.00
_cell.angle_beta   90.00
_cell.angle_gamma   90.00
#
_symmetry.space_group_name_H-M   'P 1'
#
loop_
_entity.id
_entity.type
_entity.pdbx_description
1 polymer ?
#
loop_
_entity_poly.entity_id
_entity_poly.type
_entity_poly.pdbx_seq_one_letter_code
_entity_poly.pdbx_strand_id
1 'polypeptide(L)'
;MSLRSRLLGSALLVVGVAAIGLAGTVAPAFVPSSSAADGIALTAPAPLSSLAAPALLAAGSVLLVGGAAAATGGDGSARAALVAPAFGAVAALAFGVGLVAAPGSAPATATNPAAHAALTAGPPARIAAGAAVGGAVAPVVRATTTEDTVALLAGSVLLLAALAAGASDPLSLVTGGVGGAVAVALLWAVDPDRWRP
;
A
#
# COMPACT_ATOMS: atom_id res chain seq x y z
N MET A 1 23.26 -10.86 15.14
CA MET A 1 22.31 -9.75 14.91
C MET A 1 22.59 -8.62 15.88
N SER A 2 22.68 -7.38 15.39
CA SER A 2 23.07 -6.23 16.21
C SER A 2 21.84 -5.48 16.75
N LEU A 3 21.97 -4.87 17.94
CA LEU A 3 20.94 -3.99 18.52
C LEU A 3 20.51 -2.87 17.55
N ARG A 4 21.47 -2.46 16.70
CA ARG A 4 21.30 -1.49 15.61
C ARG A 4 20.26 -1.92 14.57
N SER A 5 20.23 -3.19 14.15
CA SER A 5 19.25 -3.64 13.15
C SER A 5 17.82 -3.61 13.68
N ARG A 6 17.63 -3.91 14.97
CA ARG A 6 16.32 -3.83 15.64
C ARG A 6 15.84 -2.39 15.84
N LEU A 7 16.75 -1.47 16.17
CA LEU A 7 16.46 -0.04 16.27
C LEU A 7 16.10 0.56 14.90
N LEU A 8 16.83 0.20 13.85
CA LEU A 8 16.50 0.62 12.49
C LEU A 8 15.15 0.04 12.04
N GLY A 9 14.87 -1.23 12.32
CA GLY A 9 13.58 -1.84 12.02
C GLY A 9 12.40 -1.16 12.72
N SER A 10 12.56 -0.79 13.99
CA SER A 10 11.53 -0.03 14.73
C SER A 10 11.34 1.39 14.22
N ALA A 11 12.42 2.09 13.84
CA ALA A 11 12.31 3.39 13.18
C ALA A 11 11.56 3.31 11.84
N LEU A 12 11.87 2.29 11.01
CA LEU A 12 11.17 2.06 9.75
C LEU A 12 9.69 1.72 9.95
N LEU A 13 9.33 0.99 11.01
CA LEU A 13 7.94 0.76 11.39
C LEU A 13 7.22 2.06 11.72
N VAL A 14 7.82 2.95 12.52
CA VAL A 14 7.23 4.25 12.86
C VAL A 14 7.01 5.09 11.61
N VAL A 15 8.00 5.15 10.71
CA VAL A 15 7.88 5.88 9.44
C VAL A 15 6.81 5.27 8.55
N GLY A 16 6.72 3.94 8.47
CA GLY A 16 5.69 3.23 7.71
C GLY A 16 4.27 3.51 8.23
N VAL A 17 4.08 3.47 9.56
CA VAL A 17 2.79 3.82 10.19
C VAL A 17 2.44 5.29 9.94
N ALA A 18 3.40 6.21 10.07
CA ALA A 18 3.17 7.62 9.79
C ALA A 18 2.78 7.87 8.34
N ALA A 19 3.41 7.18 7.38
CA ALA A 19 3.07 7.26 5.96
C ALA A 19 1.65 6.75 5.68
N ILE A 20 1.23 5.64 6.28
CA ILE A 20 -0.13 5.10 6.15
C ILE A 20 -1.16 6.03 6.80
N GLY A 21 -0.84 6.59 7.98
CA GLY A 21 -1.69 7.57 8.64
C GLY A 21 -1.91 8.81 7.77
N LEU A 22 -0.84 9.35 7.20
CA LEU A 22 -0.91 10.45 6.23
C LEU A 22 -1.74 10.08 5.00
N ALA A 23 -1.55 8.87 4.46
CA ALA A 23 -2.35 8.40 3.33
C ALA A 23 -3.85 8.41 3.66
N GLY A 24 -4.24 8.03 4.87
CA GLY A 24 -5.64 8.08 5.32
C GLY A 24 -6.24 9.48 5.37
N THR A 25 -5.43 10.53 5.52
CA THR A 25 -5.90 11.93 5.50
C THR A 25 -6.12 12.49 4.10
N VAL A 26 -5.45 11.91 3.09
CA VAL A 26 -5.55 12.36 1.69
C VAL A 26 -6.37 11.41 0.83
N ALA A 27 -6.57 10.16 1.24
CA ALA A 27 -7.32 9.17 0.49
C ALA A 27 -8.81 9.55 0.38
N PRO A 28 -9.42 9.36 -0.81
CA PRO A 28 -10.85 9.56 -0.99
C PRO A 28 -11.64 8.54 -0.17
N ALA A 29 -12.68 9.01 0.51
CA ALA A 29 -13.54 8.18 1.36
C ALA A 29 -15.02 8.37 1.03
N PHE A 30 -15.79 7.29 1.07
CA PHE A 30 -17.25 7.35 1.02
C PHE A 30 -17.82 7.63 2.42
N VAL A 31 -18.73 8.58 2.51
CA VAL A 31 -19.43 8.97 3.73
C VAL A 31 -20.93 8.95 3.48
N PRO A 32 -21.77 8.52 4.45
CA PRO A 32 -23.21 8.59 4.30
C PRO A 32 -23.68 10.02 3.99
N SER A 33 -24.59 10.16 3.03
CA SER A 33 -25.15 11.44 2.64
C SER A 33 -26.63 11.29 2.30
N SER A 34 -27.48 12.03 3.00
CA SER A 34 -28.92 12.07 2.74
C SER A 34 -29.29 12.86 1.48
N SER A 35 -28.35 13.65 0.94
CA SER A 35 -28.55 14.44 -0.28
C SER A 35 -28.07 13.72 -1.55
N ALA A 36 -27.39 12.59 -1.41
CA ALA A 36 -26.94 11.79 -2.55
C ALA A 36 -28.01 10.76 -2.95
N ALA A 37 -28.21 10.57 -4.26
CA ALA A 37 -29.18 9.61 -4.79
C ALA A 37 -28.94 8.17 -4.29
N ASP A 38 -27.67 7.81 -4.11
CA ASP A 38 -27.25 6.48 -3.65
C ASP A 38 -27.00 6.41 -2.13
N GLY A 39 -27.32 7.48 -1.39
CA GLY A 39 -27.15 7.56 0.07
C GLY A 39 -25.69 7.72 0.55
N ILE A 40 -24.74 7.91 -0.37
CA ILE A 40 -23.30 8.04 -0.10
C ILE A 40 -22.70 9.20 -0.92
N ALA A 41 -21.75 9.92 -0.32
CA ALA A 41 -20.99 10.97 -0.98
C ALA A 41 -19.48 10.68 -0.89
N LEU A 42 -18.75 11.10 -1.93
CA LEU A 42 -17.31 10.91 -2.03
C LEU A 42 -16.61 12.16 -1.47
N THR A 43 -15.88 12.00 -0.38
CA THR A 43 -15.06 13.05 0.23
C THR A 43 -13.69 13.03 -0.43
N ALA A 44 -13.46 13.91 -1.40
CA ALA A 44 -12.14 14.10 -2.01
C ALA A 44 -11.82 15.61 -2.04
N PRO A 45 -10.91 16.13 -1.19
CA PRO A 45 -10.75 17.59 -1.08
C PRO A 45 -9.72 18.22 -2.03
N ALA A 46 -8.83 17.48 -2.71
CA ALA A 46 -7.77 18.11 -3.51
C ALA A 46 -7.27 17.25 -4.70
N PRO A 47 -6.87 17.87 -5.84
CA PRO A 47 -6.36 17.15 -7.02
C PRO A 47 -5.03 16.41 -6.77
N LEU A 48 -4.28 16.78 -5.74
CA LEU A 48 -3.02 16.12 -5.36
C LEU A 48 -3.23 14.83 -4.56
N SER A 49 -4.41 14.65 -3.96
CA SER A 49 -4.75 13.46 -3.16
C SER A 49 -4.71 12.16 -3.96
N SER A 50 -5.06 12.21 -5.25
CA SER A 50 -5.03 11.04 -6.15
C SER A 50 -3.61 10.55 -6.46
N LEU A 51 -2.61 11.42 -6.31
CA LEU A 51 -1.20 11.11 -6.54
C LEU A 51 -0.49 10.72 -5.24
N ALA A 52 -0.80 11.43 -4.14
CA ALA A 52 -0.15 11.24 -2.85
C ALA A 52 -0.58 9.93 -2.16
N ALA A 53 -1.88 9.60 -2.22
CA ALA A 53 -2.42 8.41 -1.55
C ALA A 53 -1.78 7.08 -2.02
N PRO A 54 -1.70 6.77 -3.34
CA PRO A 54 -1.10 5.51 -3.79
C PRO A 54 0.41 5.44 -3.49
N ALA A 55 1.14 6.56 -3.59
CA ALA A 55 2.56 6.62 -3.27
C ALA A 55 2.83 6.38 -1.78
N LEU A 56 2.07 7.03 -0.89
CA LEU A 56 2.21 6.88 0.56
C LEU A 56 1.82 5.49 1.05
N LEU A 57 0.76 4.90 0.48
CA LEU A 57 0.35 3.53 0.78
C LEU A 57 1.39 2.49 0.33
N ALA A 58 1.94 2.64 -0.88
CA ALA A 58 3.01 1.79 -1.38
C ALA A 58 4.27 1.91 -0.53
N ALA A 59 4.71 3.15 -0.23
CA ALA A 59 5.90 3.36 0.59
C ALA A 59 5.69 2.83 2.02
N GLY A 60 4.55 3.13 2.63
CA GLY A 60 4.21 2.69 3.98
C GLY A 60 4.12 1.17 4.11
N SER A 61 3.54 0.47 3.14
CA SER A 61 3.44 -0.99 3.15
C SER A 61 4.80 -1.67 3.01
N VAL A 62 5.67 -1.15 2.13
CA VAL A 62 7.04 -1.65 1.96
C VAL A 62 7.89 -1.41 3.21
N LEU A 63 7.78 -0.23 3.81
CA LEU A 63 8.49 0.11 5.05
C LEU A 63 7.99 -0.70 6.26
N LEU A 64 6.68 -0.98 6.35
CA LEU A 64 6.14 -1.84 7.40
C LEU A 64 6.69 -3.26 7.30
N VAL A 65 6.67 -3.85 6.11
CA VAL A 65 7.12 -5.23 5.91
C VAL A 65 8.64 -5.34 6.07
N GLY A 66 9.41 -4.39 5.51
CA GLY A 66 10.85 -4.31 5.70
C GLY A 66 11.25 -4.05 7.16
N GLY A 67 10.57 -3.12 7.83
CA GLY A 67 10.78 -2.78 9.24
C GLY A 67 10.42 -3.92 10.19
N ALA A 68 9.32 -4.63 9.95
CA ALA A 68 8.92 -5.81 10.73
C ALA A 68 9.94 -6.95 10.61
N ALA A 69 10.46 -7.22 9.41
CA ALA A 69 11.50 -8.21 9.19
C ALA A 69 12.83 -7.82 9.87
N ALA A 70 13.17 -6.53 9.90
CA ALA A 70 14.35 -6.02 10.61
C ALA A 70 14.18 -6.05 12.14
N ALA A 71 12.98 -5.77 12.65
CA ALA A 71 12.68 -5.74 14.08
C ALA A 71 12.59 -7.15 14.71
N THR A 72 11.98 -8.11 14.00
CA THR A 72 11.83 -9.49 14.48
C THR A 72 13.11 -10.30 14.37
N GLY A 73 14.10 -9.83 13.62
CA GLY A 73 15.32 -10.59 13.37
C GLY A 73 15.05 -11.86 12.56
N GLY A 74 13.93 -11.93 11.85
CA GLY A 74 13.74 -12.97 10.84
C GLY A 74 14.78 -12.78 9.74
N ASP A 75 15.39 -13.86 9.28
CA ASP A 75 15.99 -13.86 7.96
C ASP A 75 14.90 -13.42 7.02
N GLY A 76 15.17 -12.38 6.24
CA GLY A 76 14.21 -11.98 5.25
C GLY A 76 13.87 -13.22 4.42
N SER A 77 12.66 -13.76 4.55
CA SER A 77 12.08 -14.77 3.66
C SER A 77 11.30 -14.09 2.53
N ALA A 78 11.54 -14.42 1.26
CA ALA A 78 11.00 -13.63 0.13
C ALA A 78 9.47 -13.65 0.14
N ARG A 79 8.92 -14.69 0.78
CA ARG A 79 7.51 -14.89 1.09
C ARG A 79 6.92 -13.85 2.03
N ALA A 80 7.68 -13.32 2.99
CA ALA A 80 7.21 -12.25 3.86
C ALA A 80 7.00 -10.93 3.09
N ALA A 81 7.80 -10.69 2.04
CA ALA A 81 7.65 -9.51 1.19
C ALA A 81 6.38 -9.58 0.31
N LEU A 82 5.81 -10.77 0.07
CA LEU A 82 4.56 -10.95 -0.67
C LEU A 82 3.34 -10.36 0.04
N VAL A 83 3.46 -10.02 1.33
CA VAL A 83 2.35 -9.42 2.09
C VAL A 83 2.26 -7.90 1.86
N ALA A 84 3.34 -7.25 1.42
CA ALA A 84 3.37 -5.78 1.21
C ALA A 84 2.32 -5.27 0.19
N PRO A 85 2.14 -5.91 -0.99
CA PRO A 85 1.08 -5.52 -1.93
C PRO A 85 -0.32 -5.61 -1.31
N ALA A 86 -0.58 -6.69 -0.56
CA ALA A 86 -1.87 -6.92 0.06
C ALA A 86 -2.17 -5.86 1.14
N PHE A 87 -1.19 -5.51 1.98
CA PHE A 87 -1.36 -4.47 2.99
C PHE A 87 -1.71 -3.11 2.39
N GLY A 88 -1.02 -2.71 1.31
CA GLY A 88 -1.31 -1.45 0.62
C GLY A 88 -2.72 -1.41 0.03
N ALA A 89 -3.16 -2.50 -0.61
CA ALA A 89 -4.50 -2.61 -1.19
C ALA A 89 -5.60 -2.62 -0.12
N VAL A 90 -5.42 -3.38 0.96
CA VAL A 90 -6.40 -3.45 2.06
C VAL A 90 -6.54 -2.10 2.76
N ALA A 91 -5.42 -1.41 3.01
CA ALA A 91 -5.46 -0.08 3.61
C ALA A 91 -6.16 0.95 2.70
N ALA A 92 -5.95 0.90 1.38
CA ALA A 92 -6.66 1.75 0.42
C ALA A 92 -8.19 1.55 0.49
N LEU A 93 -8.64 0.29 0.54
CA LEU A 93 -10.06 -0.04 0.63
C LEU A 93 -10.65 0.34 1.99
N ALA A 94 -9.89 0.16 3.08
CA ALA A 94 -10.28 0.59 4.42
C ALA A 94 -10.47 2.11 4.49
N PHE A 95 -9.61 2.89 3.83
CA PHE A 95 -9.81 4.33 3.71
C PHE A 95 -11.00 4.68 2.82
N GLY A 96 -11.20 3.93 1.72
CA GLY A 96 -12.36 4.05 0.84
C GLY A 96 -13.70 3.92 1.57
N VAL A 97 -13.84 2.99 2.53
CA VAL A 97 -15.07 2.85 3.36
C VAL A 97 -15.17 3.92 4.45
N GLY A 98 -14.23 4.86 4.53
CA GLY A 98 -14.27 5.95 5.49
C GLY A 98 -13.75 5.62 6.88
N LEU A 99 -12.88 4.60 7.04
CA LEU A 99 -12.32 4.23 8.34
C LEU A 99 -11.63 5.41 9.05
N VAL A 100 -11.06 6.35 8.30
CA VAL A 100 -10.39 7.55 8.84
C VAL A 100 -11.31 8.77 8.82
N ALA A 101 -12.05 8.98 7.73
CA ALA A 101 -12.89 10.17 7.55
C ALA A 101 -14.19 10.12 8.38
N ALA A 102 -14.79 8.94 8.52
CA ALA A 102 -16.06 8.74 9.22
C ALA A 102 -16.13 7.32 9.84
N PRO A 103 -15.29 7.02 10.86
CA PRO A 103 -15.11 5.67 11.40
C PRO A 103 -16.41 5.04 11.91
N GLY A 104 -17.30 5.82 12.52
CA GLY A 104 -18.58 5.33 13.03
C GLY A 104 -19.54 4.83 11.95
N SER A 105 -19.37 5.29 10.71
CA SER A 105 -20.19 4.88 9.56
C SER A 105 -19.50 3.90 8.62
N ALA A 106 -18.23 3.58 8.84
CA ALA A 106 -17.48 2.63 8.02
C ALA A 106 -18.15 1.25 7.88
N PRO A 107 -18.66 0.60 8.94
CA PRO A 107 -19.33 -0.69 8.78
C PRO A 107 -20.61 -0.60 7.94
N ALA A 108 -21.41 0.46 8.14
CA ALA A 108 -22.61 0.70 7.34
C ALA A 108 -22.27 0.94 5.86
N THR A 109 -21.18 1.67 5.60
CA THR A 109 -20.67 1.95 4.25
C THR A 109 -20.14 0.67 3.59
N ALA A 110 -19.44 -0.19 4.34
CA ALA A 110 -18.93 -1.46 3.82
C ALA A 110 -20.06 -2.44 3.42
N THR A 111 -21.21 -2.39 4.09
CA THR A 111 -22.37 -3.23 3.76
C THR A 111 -23.30 -2.63 2.71
N ASN A 112 -23.08 -1.38 2.29
CA ASN A 112 -23.93 -0.72 1.30
C ASN A 112 -23.56 -1.22 -0.12
N PRO A 113 -24.51 -1.78 -0.89
CA PRO A 113 -24.23 -2.31 -2.23
C PRO A 113 -23.76 -1.23 -3.22
N ALA A 114 -24.26 0.01 -3.12
CA ALA A 114 -23.81 1.12 -3.95
C ALA A 114 -22.37 1.52 -3.61
N ALA A 115 -22.02 1.53 -2.31
CA ALA A 115 -20.65 1.78 -1.87
C ALA A 115 -19.72 0.65 -2.34
N HIS A 116 -20.16 -0.60 -2.31
CA HIS A 116 -19.37 -1.73 -2.80
C HIS A 116 -19.07 -1.64 -4.31
N ALA A 117 -20.06 -1.27 -5.12
CA ALA A 117 -19.85 -1.01 -6.55
C ALA A 117 -18.88 0.17 -6.77
N ALA A 118 -19.04 1.24 -6.00
CA ALA A 118 -18.16 2.41 -6.09
C ALA A 118 -16.74 2.14 -5.56
N LEU A 119 -16.58 1.22 -4.60
CA LEU A 119 -15.28 0.79 -4.06
C LEU A 119 -14.50 -0.07 -5.05
N THR A 120 -15.19 -0.86 -5.86
CA THR A 120 -14.58 -1.80 -6.83
C THR A 120 -14.31 -1.18 -8.20
N ALA A 121 -15.06 -0.13 -8.58
CA ALA A 121 -14.88 0.55 -9.87
C ALA A 121 -14.40 2.01 -9.76
N GLY A 122 -14.48 2.61 -8.57
CA GLY A 122 -14.23 4.02 -8.35
C GLY A 122 -12.79 4.39 -7.95
N PRO A 123 -12.58 5.63 -7.48
CA PRO A 123 -11.27 6.14 -7.05
C PRO A 123 -10.49 5.24 -6.07
N PRO A 124 -11.09 4.64 -5.02
CA PRO A 124 -10.33 3.80 -4.09
C PRO A 124 -9.80 2.50 -4.73
N ALA A 125 -10.50 1.90 -5.71
CA ALA A 125 -9.96 0.77 -6.47
C ALA A 125 -8.68 1.13 -7.22
N ARG A 126 -8.65 2.33 -7.83
CA ARG A 126 -7.47 2.81 -8.58
C ARG A 126 -6.28 3.05 -7.66
N ILE A 127 -6.52 3.60 -6.47
CA ILE A 127 -5.49 3.81 -5.44
C ILE A 127 -5.00 2.47 -4.90
N ALA A 128 -5.90 1.50 -4.68
CA ALA A 128 -5.54 0.15 -4.26
C ALA A 128 -4.65 -0.55 -5.30
N ALA A 129 -4.95 -0.40 -6.60
CA ALA A 129 -4.14 -0.95 -7.68
C ALA A 129 -2.74 -0.31 -7.72
N GLY A 130 -2.63 1.02 -7.60
CA GLY A 130 -1.35 1.73 -7.52
C GLY A 130 -0.51 1.30 -6.31
N ALA A 131 -1.14 1.20 -5.13
CA ALA A 131 -0.49 0.73 -3.92
C ALA A 131 -0.01 -0.73 -4.03
N ALA A 132 -0.79 -1.60 -4.69
CA ALA A 132 -0.41 -2.98 -4.94
C ALA A 132 0.79 -3.09 -5.89
N VAL A 133 0.83 -2.30 -6.97
CA VAL A 133 1.97 -2.24 -7.89
C VAL A 133 3.23 -1.75 -7.18
N GLY A 134 3.14 -0.66 -6.41
CA GLY A 134 4.26 -0.15 -5.62
C GLY A 134 4.73 -1.14 -4.55
N GLY A 135 3.80 -1.79 -3.86
CA GLY A 135 4.09 -2.84 -2.88
C GLY A 135 4.76 -4.08 -3.48
N ALA A 136 4.48 -4.39 -4.75
CA ALA A 136 5.06 -5.55 -5.45
C ALA A 136 6.54 -5.35 -5.83
N VAL A 137 7.07 -4.13 -5.78
CA VAL A 137 8.51 -3.86 -5.99
C VAL A 137 9.35 -4.55 -4.92
N ALA A 138 8.90 -4.54 -3.67
CA ALA A 138 9.63 -5.15 -2.56
C ALA A 138 9.84 -6.68 -2.71
N PRO A 139 8.81 -7.53 -2.94
CA PRO A 139 9.02 -8.96 -3.14
C PRO A 139 9.82 -9.27 -4.40
N VAL A 140 9.69 -8.49 -5.48
CA VAL A 140 10.49 -8.70 -6.70
C VAL A 140 11.97 -8.49 -6.40
N VAL A 141 12.35 -7.33 -5.83
CA VAL A 141 13.74 -7.03 -5.48
C VAL A 141 14.30 -8.07 -4.52
N ARG A 142 13.51 -8.46 -3.53
CA ARG A 142 14.00 -9.40 -2.52
C ARG A 142 14.04 -10.84 -2.99
N ALA A 143 13.15 -11.25 -3.88
CA ALA A 143 13.26 -12.55 -4.52
C ALA A 143 14.45 -12.62 -5.49
N THR A 144 14.79 -11.51 -6.16
CA THR A 144 16.01 -11.43 -7.00
C THR A 144 17.28 -11.55 -6.18
N THR A 145 17.38 -10.89 -5.02
CA THR A 145 18.60 -10.95 -4.19
C THR A 145 18.74 -12.27 -3.44
N THR A 146 17.64 -12.98 -3.15
CA THR A 146 17.69 -14.30 -2.49
C THR A 146 17.59 -15.48 -3.44
N GLU A 147 17.62 -15.25 -4.76
CA GLU A 147 17.48 -16.28 -5.80
C GLU A 147 16.24 -17.20 -5.62
N ASP A 148 15.15 -16.68 -5.03
CA ASP A 148 13.92 -17.45 -4.78
C ASP A 148 12.98 -17.33 -5.99
N THR A 149 13.16 -18.23 -6.96
CA THR A 149 12.38 -18.26 -8.21
C THR A 149 10.87 -18.35 -7.98
N VAL A 150 10.41 -19.06 -6.94
CA VAL A 150 8.98 -19.20 -6.64
C VAL A 150 8.41 -17.87 -6.16
N ALA A 151 9.11 -17.19 -5.25
CA ALA A 151 8.71 -15.86 -4.80
C ALA A 151 8.78 -14.82 -5.92
N LEU A 152 9.76 -14.94 -6.82
CA LEU A 152 9.90 -14.05 -7.98
C LEU A 152 8.73 -14.21 -8.97
N LEU A 153 8.34 -15.45 -9.26
CA LEU A 153 7.15 -15.75 -10.07
C LEU A 153 5.88 -15.22 -9.40
N ALA A 154 5.68 -15.51 -8.11
CA ALA A 154 4.52 -15.04 -7.37
C ALA A 154 4.43 -13.50 -7.35
N GLY A 155 5.55 -12.82 -7.09
CA GLY A 155 5.64 -11.36 -7.13
C GLY A 155 5.38 -10.79 -8.52
N SER A 156 5.89 -11.43 -9.57
CA SER A 156 5.68 -11.02 -10.96
C SER A 156 4.22 -11.19 -11.39
N VAL A 157 3.57 -12.29 -11.02
CA VAL A 157 2.14 -12.52 -11.28
C VAL A 157 1.28 -11.49 -10.55
N LEU A 158 1.60 -11.19 -9.29
CA LEU A 158 0.93 -10.13 -8.53
C LEU A 158 1.08 -8.76 -9.19
N LEU A 159 2.29 -8.42 -9.64
CA LEU A 159 2.57 -7.17 -10.36
C LEU A 159 1.74 -7.08 -11.65
N LEU A 160 1.73 -8.14 -12.46
CA LEU A 160 0.96 -8.19 -13.70
C LEU A 160 -0.55 -8.10 -13.45
N ALA A 161 -1.05 -8.78 -12.42
CA ALA A 161 -2.46 -8.71 -12.03
C ALA A 161 -2.84 -7.29 -11.57
N ALA A 162 -1.98 -6.64 -10.78
CA ALA A 162 -2.20 -5.27 -10.33
C ALA A 162 -2.14 -4.25 -11.47
N LEU A 163 -1.23 -4.43 -12.44
CA LEU A 163 -1.16 -3.64 -13.66
C LEU A 163 -2.42 -3.81 -14.51
N ALA A 164 -2.89 -5.05 -14.70
CA ALA A 164 -4.11 -5.33 -15.45
C ALA A 164 -5.35 -4.70 -14.79
N ALA A 165 -5.45 -4.80 -13.46
CA ALA A 165 -6.55 -4.23 -12.69
C ALA A 165 -6.55 -2.68 -12.71
N GLY A 166 -5.36 -2.06 -12.72
CA GLY A 166 -5.20 -0.60 -12.72
C GLY A 166 -5.01 0.02 -14.11
N ALA A 167 -5.14 -0.74 -15.20
CA ALA A 167 -4.83 -0.29 -16.56
C ALA A 167 -5.61 0.97 -17.00
N SER A 168 -6.78 1.21 -16.39
CA SER A 168 -7.63 2.38 -16.63
C SER A 168 -7.13 3.67 -15.94
N ASP A 169 -6.09 3.59 -15.10
CA ASP A 169 -5.50 4.75 -14.39
C ASP A 169 -3.96 4.66 -14.31
N PRO A 170 -3.26 4.99 -15.41
CA PRO A 170 -1.81 4.88 -15.48
C PRO A 170 -1.08 5.80 -14.49
N LEU A 171 -1.69 6.91 -14.08
CA LEU A 171 -1.06 7.85 -13.13
C LEU A 171 -0.98 7.26 -11.72
N SER A 172 -2.03 6.57 -11.26
CA SER A 172 -2.01 5.86 -9.97
C SER A 172 -0.97 4.74 -9.96
N LEU A 173 -0.80 4.02 -11.07
CA LEU A 173 0.23 3.00 -11.23
C LEU A 173 1.65 3.57 -11.14
N VAL A 174 1.92 4.66 -11.85
CA VAL A 174 3.24 5.33 -11.83
C VAL A 174 3.57 5.85 -10.44
N THR A 175 2.64 6.56 -9.80
CA THR A 175 2.88 7.14 -8.47
C THR A 175 3.06 6.09 -7.39
N GLY A 176 2.25 5.03 -7.40
CA GLY A 176 2.43 3.87 -6.53
C GLY A 176 3.78 3.18 -6.76
N GLY A 177 4.14 2.94 -8.02
CA GLY A 177 5.44 2.38 -8.42
C GLY A 177 6.62 3.21 -7.91
N VAL A 178 6.59 4.53 -8.10
CA VAL A 178 7.62 5.47 -7.60
C VAL A 178 7.72 5.40 -6.07
N GLY A 179 6.59 5.41 -5.36
CA GLY A 179 6.57 5.28 -3.90
C GLY A 179 7.21 3.98 -3.41
N GLY A 180 6.90 2.86 -4.06
CA GLY A 180 7.53 1.56 -3.80
C GLY A 180 9.04 1.56 -4.05
N ALA A 181 9.49 2.11 -5.18
CA ALA A 181 10.91 2.20 -5.52
C ALA A 181 11.69 3.08 -4.53
N VAL A 182 11.14 4.22 -4.13
CA VAL A 182 11.75 5.10 -3.11
C VAL A 182 11.88 4.37 -1.78
N ALA A 183 10.86 3.62 -1.37
CA ALA A 183 10.91 2.84 -0.13
C ALA A 183 11.99 1.74 -0.19
N VAL A 184 12.14 1.05 -1.32
CA VAL A 184 13.23 0.09 -1.52
C VAL A 184 14.60 0.78 -1.49
N ALA A 185 14.75 1.94 -2.14
CA ALA A 185 15.99 2.71 -2.11
C ALA A 185 16.37 3.19 -0.70
N LEU A 186 15.38 3.54 0.12
CA LEU A 186 15.60 3.84 1.54
C LEU A 186 16.07 2.60 2.31
N LEU A 187 15.47 1.43 2.04
CA LEU A 187 15.91 0.17 2.63
C LEU A 187 17.34 -0.19 2.18
N TRP A 188 17.74 0.12 0.95
CA TRP A 188 19.12 -0.02 0.49
C TRP A 188 20.10 0.87 1.27
N ALA A 189 19.71 2.12 1.53
CA ALA A 189 20.56 3.06 2.26
C ALA A 189 20.72 2.68 3.74
N VAL A 190 19.68 2.12 4.35
CA VAL A 190 19.62 1.84 5.80
C VAL A 190 20.09 0.43 6.15
N ASP A 191 19.83 -0.55 5.27
CA ASP A 191 20.15 -1.98 5.48
C ASP A 191 20.68 -2.61 4.17
N PRO A 192 21.88 -2.19 3.70
CA PRO A 192 22.42 -2.62 2.43
C PRO A 192 22.68 -4.12 2.36
N ASP A 193 23.10 -4.75 3.46
CA ASP A 193 23.46 -6.17 3.49
C ASP A 193 22.28 -7.11 3.16
N ARG A 194 21.04 -6.64 3.35
CA ARG A 194 19.83 -7.44 3.07
C ARG A 194 19.15 -7.10 1.76
N TRP A 195 19.37 -5.91 1.23
CA TRP A 195 18.58 -5.40 0.11
C TRP A 195 19.40 -5.04 -1.13
N ARG A 196 20.70 -4.85 -1.00
CA ARG A 196 21.57 -4.57 -2.14
C ARG A 196 21.70 -5.83 -3.02
N PRO A 197 21.53 -5.72 -4.35
CA PRO A 197 21.73 -6.83 -5.27
C PRO A 197 23.20 -7.25 -5.35
#